data_AF-A0A669ESD6-F1
#
_entry.id   AF-A0A669ESD6-F1
#
_cell.length_a   1.000
_cell.length_b   1.000
_cell.length_c   1.000
_cell.angle_alpha   90.00
_cell.angle_beta   90.00
_cell.angle_gamma   90.00
#
_symmetry.space_group_name_H-M   'P 1'
#
loop_
_entity.id
_entity.type
_entity.pdbx_description
1 polymer ?
#
loop_
_entity_poly.entity_id
_entity_poly.type
_entity_poly.pdbx_seq_one_letter_code
_entity_poly.pdbx_strand_id
1 'polypeptide(L)'
;MLRYFTLLFIFGCVSKVLCLQSSCSAEQEPPGVERGAGCGCDKLTRDAPAVDPLDEDEGKAASTDPALKYSKDANDRTNQVQDDERETQSPMVQISGGEFLMGTDNPGIPPDGEGPQRLVYVDSFNMDIHEVTNQQFQSFVLATGYVTEAEKFGDSFVFEGLLSEPVKSQITQAVASAPWWLPVKGASWRHPEGPDSNITDRLHHPVLHVSWTDAVAYCSWANKRLPTEAEWEYACRGGLKDRLYPWGNKLNPKGQHFANLWQGDFPTHNSGEDGYIKTSPVMSFPANAFGLYDMVGNAWEWTTDWWTVHHTTDPQRNPTGPPSGKDKVKKGGSYMCHRSYCYRYRCAARSQNTPDSSASNLGFRCASSAP
;
A
#
# COMPACT_ATOMS: atom_id res chain seq x y z
N MET A 1 40.75 9.94 13.58
CA MET A 1 39.92 10.19 14.78
C MET A 1 38.75 9.22 14.74
N LEU A 2 38.85 8.15 15.53
CA LEU A 2 37.87 7.09 15.62
C LEU A 2 36.75 7.53 16.57
N ARG A 3 35.50 7.63 16.12
CA ARG A 3 34.35 7.90 17.00
C ARG A 3 33.49 6.64 17.11
N TYR A 4 33.43 6.14 18.34
CA TYR A 4 32.56 5.06 18.80
C TYR A 4 31.10 5.45 18.64
N PHE A 5 30.31 4.61 17.97
CA PHE A 5 28.86 4.71 17.96
C PHE A 5 28.28 3.93 19.15
N THR A 6 27.57 4.64 20.02
CA THR A 6 26.81 4.06 21.12
C THR A 6 25.46 3.57 20.57
N LEU A 7 25.30 2.24 20.41
CA LEU A 7 23.99 1.62 20.24
C LEU A 7 23.23 1.68 21.57
N LEU A 8 22.12 2.42 21.61
CA LEU A 8 21.16 2.31 22.72
C LEU A 8 20.24 1.10 22.45
N PHE A 9 20.45 0.02 23.20
CA PHE A 9 19.54 -1.10 23.30
C PHE A 9 18.32 -0.73 24.15
N ILE A 10 17.12 -0.86 23.61
CA ILE A 10 15.88 -0.85 24.40
C ILE A 10 15.47 -2.31 24.61
N PHE A 11 15.62 -2.78 25.86
CA PHE A 11 15.07 -4.04 26.34
C PHE A 11 13.54 -3.93 26.44
N GLY A 12 12.83 -4.60 25.54
CA GLY A 12 11.42 -4.93 25.71
C GLY A 12 11.27 -6.20 26.54
N CYS A 13 10.74 -6.08 27.75
CA CYS A 13 10.48 -7.18 28.67
C CYS A 13 9.36 -8.07 28.12
N VAL A 14 9.66 -9.33 27.76
CA VAL A 14 8.65 -10.33 27.41
C VAL A 14 8.30 -11.10 28.69
N SER A 15 7.14 -10.80 29.28
CA SER A 15 6.58 -11.65 30.33
C SER A 15 6.07 -12.95 29.73
N LYS A 16 6.76 -14.05 30.08
CA LYS A 16 6.29 -15.43 29.88
C LYS A 16 4.97 -15.64 30.62
N VAL A 17 3.89 -15.95 29.91
CA VAL A 17 2.69 -16.53 30.51
C VAL A 17 2.88 -18.05 30.54
N LEU A 18 3.01 -18.61 31.75
CA LEU A 18 2.93 -20.04 32.00
C LEU A 18 1.51 -20.53 31.70
N CYS A 19 1.39 -21.51 30.81
CA CYS A 19 0.17 -22.29 30.65
C CYS A 19 0.21 -23.44 31.68
N LEU A 20 -0.60 -23.32 32.74
CA LEU A 20 -0.82 -24.39 33.70
C LEU A 20 -1.89 -25.33 33.14
N GLN A 21 -1.49 -26.58 32.91
CA GLN A 21 -2.38 -27.70 32.63
C GLN A 21 -3.32 -27.92 33.83
N SER A 22 -4.61 -28.02 33.56
CA SER A 22 -5.54 -28.73 34.45
C SER A 22 -6.42 -29.64 33.63
N SER A 23 -6.26 -30.92 33.92
CA SER A 23 -7.00 -32.09 33.46
C SER A 23 -8.42 -32.12 34.02
N CYS A 24 -9.40 -32.48 33.18
CA CYS A 24 -10.60 -33.19 33.65
C CYS A 24 -11.15 -34.10 32.54
N SER A 25 -11.62 -35.26 33.00
CA SER A 25 -11.83 -36.51 32.28
C SER A 25 -13.12 -36.59 31.47
N ALA A 26 -13.16 -37.65 30.64
CA ALA A 26 -14.21 -38.14 29.76
C ALA A 26 -15.55 -38.50 30.43
N GLU A 27 -16.62 -38.49 29.62
CA GLU A 27 -17.75 -39.45 29.59
C GLU A 27 -18.65 -39.11 28.37
N GLN A 28 -18.64 -39.93 27.31
CA GLN A 28 -19.64 -40.96 26.92
C GLN A 28 -20.91 -40.47 26.17
N GLU A 29 -20.96 -40.76 24.86
CA GLU A 29 -22.18 -41.00 24.03
C GLU A 29 -22.89 -42.32 24.47
N PRO A 30 -24.16 -42.68 24.10
CA PRO A 30 -24.80 -42.61 22.74
C PRO A 30 -26.39 -42.56 22.77
N PRO A 31 -27.20 -43.17 21.85
CA PRO A 31 -27.36 -43.02 20.38
C PRO A 31 -28.83 -42.76 19.88
N GLY A 32 -29.00 -42.39 18.58
CA GLY A 32 -29.88 -43.10 17.62
C GLY A 32 -31.36 -42.71 17.35
N VAL A 33 -31.60 -42.31 16.08
CA VAL A 33 -32.74 -42.63 15.14
C VAL A 33 -34.14 -41.99 15.32
N GLU A 34 -34.61 -41.21 14.32
CA GLU A 34 -35.77 -41.56 13.44
C GLU A 34 -36.05 -40.53 12.31
N ARG A 35 -36.73 -41.03 11.26
CA ARG A 35 -37.04 -40.41 9.96
C ARG A 35 -38.31 -39.54 10.00
N GLY A 36 -38.41 -38.54 9.11
CA GLY A 36 -39.67 -37.86 8.79
C GLY A 36 -39.61 -37.14 7.44
N ALA A 37 -40.50 -37.51 6.53
CA ALA A 37 -40.58 -37.15 5.12
C ALA A 37 -41.12 -35.74 4.83
N GLY A 38 -40.94 -35.24 3.59
CA GLY A 38 -41.76 -34.15 3.06
C GLY A 38 -41.21 -33.43 1.84
N CYS A 39 -41.52 -33.94 0.65
CA CYS A 39 -41.25 -33.36 -0.67
C CYS A 39 -42.20 -32.17 -0.97
N GLY A 40 -41.79 -31.22 -1.82
CA GLY A 40 -42.71 -30.20 -2.36
C GLY A 40 -42.06 -29.07 -3.14
N CYS A 41 -41.60 -29.34 -4.35
CA CYS A 41 -41.44 -28.30 -5.39
C CYS A 41 -42.78 -28.15 -6.12
N ASP A 42 -43.33 -26.94 -6.21
CA ASP A 42 -44.32 -26.64 -7.24
C ASP A 42 -44.11 -25.27 -7.90
N LYS A 43 -43.94 -25.39 -9.21
CA LYS A 43 -44.01 -24.47 -10.33
C LYS A 43 -44.94 -23.27 -10.18
N LEU A 44 -44.48 -22.11 -10.67
CA LEU A 44 -45.32 -21.16 -11.40
C LEU A 44 -44.63 -20.72 -12.69
N THR A 45 -44.98 -21.38 -13.78
CA THR A 45 -44.89 -20.89 -15.15
C THR A 45 -46.00 -19.87 -15.39
N ARG A 46 -45.69 -18.75 -16.04
CA ARG A 46 -46.69 -17.90 -16.69
C ARG A 46 -46.22 -17.53 -18.09
N ASP A 47 -47.08 -17.86 -19.05
CA ASP A 47 -46.93 -17.70 -20.48
C ASP A 47 -46.93 -16.23 -20.92
N ALA A 48 -46.15 -15.96 -21.96
CA ALA A 48 -46.20 -14.73 -22.76
C ALA A 48 -47.18 -14.90 -23.94
N PRO A 49 -47.78 -13.82 -24.45
CA PRO A 49 -48.20 -13.76 -25.84
C PRO A 49 -47.22 -12.89 -26.66
N ALA A 50 -46.90 -13.39 -27.85
CA ALA A 50 -46.10 -12.71 -28.85
C ALA A 50 -46.92 -11.63 -29.58
N VAL A 51 -46.34 -10.44 -29.75
CA VAL A 51 -46.65 -9.49 -30.83
C VAL A 51 -45.37 -8.71 -31.14
N ASP A 52 -45.05 -8.54 -32.41
CA ASP A 52 -43.96 -7.73 -32.97
C ASP A 52 -44.48 -7.14 -34.31
N PRO A 53 -43.88 -6.12 -34.94
CA PRO A 53 -42.97 -5.07 -34.46
C PRO A 53 -43.45 -3.65 -34.89
N LEU A 54 -42.97 -2.57 -34.28
CA LEU A 54 -42.71 -1.29 -34.98
C LEU A 54 -41.68 -0.45 -34.19
N ASP A 55 -40.79 0.18 -34.95
CA ASP A 55 -39.64 1.00 -34.56
C ASP A 55 -39.95 2.12 -33.56
N GLU A 56 -38.99 2.40 -32.66
CA GLU A 56 -38.50 3.77 -32.42
C GLU A 56 -37.20 3.76 -31.58
N ASP A 57 -36.27 4.58 -32.06
CA ASP A 57 -34.93 4.92 -31.56
C ASP A 57 -35.01 5.61 -30.19
N GLU A 58 -34.15 5.25 -29.22
CA GLU A 58 -33.60 6.18 -28.20
C GLU A 58 -32.64 5.50 -27.17
N GLY A 59 -31.43 6.06 -27.06
CA GLY A 59 -30.72 6.27 -25.79
C GLY A 59 -30.29 5.07 -24.94
N LYS A 60 -29.10 4.50 -25.22
CA LYS A 60 -28.39 3.62 -24.26
C LYS A 60 -27.91 4.42 -23.03
N ALA A 61 -28.75 4.50 -22.00
CA ALA A 61 -28.30 4.71 -20.64
C ALA A 61 -27.55 3.45 -20.17
N ALA A 62 -26.22 3.52 -20.11
CA ALA A 62 -25.40 2.45 -19.57
C ALA A 62 -25.60 2.36 -18.04
N SER A 63 -26.43 1.41 -17.62
CA SER A 63 -26.40 0.87 -16.25
C SER A 63 -25.07 0.15 -16.04
N THR A 64 -24.07 0.84 -15.49
CA THR A 64 -22.80 0.22 -15.12
C THR A 64 -22.92 -0.45 -13.76
N ASP A 65 -22.98 -1.78 -13.76
CA ASP A 65 -22.78 -2.61 -12.57
C ASP A 65 -21.42 -2.23 -11.91
N PRO A 66 -21.38 -1.87 -10.62
CA PRO A 66 -20.14 -1.58 -9.88
C PRO A 66 -19.08 -2.68 -9.99
N ALA A 67 -19.49 -3.90 -10.33
CA ALA A 67 -18.64 -5.04 -10.67
C ALA A 67 -17.67 -4.82 -11.83
N LEU A 68 -18.12 -4.14 -12.88
CA LEU A 68 -17.40 -4.05 -14.16
C LEU A 68 -16.30 -2.99 -14.12
N LYS A 69 -16.38 -2.05 -13.18
CA LYS A 69 -15.33 -1.04 -12.95
C LYS A 69 -13.98 -1.66 -12.55
N TYR A 70 -13.99 -2.87 -12.00
CA TYR A 70 -12.81 -3.49 -11.37
C TYR A 70 -12.44 -4.86 -11.94
N SER A 71 -12.86 -5.21 -13.16
CA SER A 71 -12.53 -6.51 -13.76
C SER A 71 -11.13 -6.56 -14.37
N LYS A 72 -10.58 -7.77 -14.51
CA LYS A 72 -9.31 -8.03 -15.20
C LYS A 72 -9.24 -7.40 -16.60
N ASP A 73 -10.35 -7.42 -17.34
CA ASP A 73 -10.44 -6.82 -18.69
C ASP A 73 -10.38 -5.28 -18.68
N ALA A 74 -10.65 -4.64 -17.53
CA ALA A 74 -10.44 -3.20 -17.34
C ALA A 74 -8.95 -2.89 -17.10
N ASN A 75 -8.18 -3.83 -16.54
CA ASN A 75 -6.74 -3.69 -16.29
C ASN A 75 -5.89 -3.96 -17.55
N ASP A 76 -6.41 -4.75 -18.51
CA ASP A 76 -5.68 -5.09 -19.76
C ASP A 76 -5.76 -3.99 -20.84
N ARG A 77 -6.64 -2.98 -20.71
CA ARG A 77 -6.94 -2.02 -21.79
C ARG A 77 -6.03 -0.78 -21.88
N THR A 78 -5.01 -0.65 -21.05
CA THR A 78 -4.14 0.55 -21.01
C THR A 78 -2.80 0.41 -21.74
N ASN A 79 -2.50 -0.71 -22.40
CA ASN A 79 -1.21 -0.94 -23.08
C ASN A 79 -1.05 -0.31 -24.49
N GLN A 80 -1.67 0.84 -24.77
CA GLN A 80 -1.32 1.64 -25.95
C GLN A 80 -0.57 2.89 -25.52
N VAL A 81 0.76 2.77 -25.37
CA VAL A 81 1.65 3.89 -25.07
C VAL A 81 2.11 4.52 -26.38
N GLN A 82 1.70 5.77 -26.61
CA GLN A 82 2.38 6.68 -27.52
C GLN A 82 3.49 7.35 -26.72
N ASP A 83 4.75 7.18 -27.15
CA ASP A 83 5.91 7.96 -26.70
C ASP A 83 5.65 9.44 -26.95
N ASP A 84 5.15 10.17 -25.96
CA ASP A 84 5.08 11.63 -25.97
C ASP A 84 5.99 12.16 -24.86
N GLU A 85 6.84 13.15 -25.19
CA GLU A 85 7.84 13.78 -24.30
C GLU A 85 7.22 14.44 -23.04
N ARG A 86 5.88 14.36 -22.88
CA ARG A 86 5.08 14.75 -21.72
C ARG A 86 5.12 13.76 -20.55
N GLU A 87 5.75 12.59 -20.66
CA GLU A 87 5.85 11.59 -19.58
C GLU A 87 6.76 11.98 -18.39
N THR A 88 7.36 13.17 -18.40
CA THR A 88 8.33 13.59 -17.36
C THR A 88 7.70 13.92 -16.00
N GLN A 89 6.38 14.13 -15.93
CA GLN A 89 5.67 14.40 -14.68
C GLN A 89 4.42 13.53 -14.54
N SER A 90 4.20 12.99 -13.33
CA SER A 90 3.02 12.17 -13.05
C SER A 90 1.72 12.96 -13.25
N PRO A 91 0.73 12.42 -13.98
CA PRO A 91 -0.59 13.00 -14.03
C PRO A 91 -1.20 13.02 -12.62
N MET A 92 -1.94 14.09 -12.32
CA MET A 92 -2.62 14.27 -11.05
C MET A 92 -4.13 14.33 -11.27
N VAL A 93 -4.87 13.86 -10.27
CA VAL A 93 -6.32 14.03 -10.20
C VAL A 93 -6.67 15.04 -9.11
N GLN A 94 -7.65 15.90 -9.39
CA GLN A 94 -8.19 16.80 -8.39
C GLN A 94 -9.11 16.02 -7.45
N ILE A 95 -8.72 15.97 -6.19
CA ILE A 95 -9.49 15.39 -5.10
C ILE A 95 -10.36 16.51 -4.51
N SER A 96 -11.69 16.37 -4.64
CA SER A 96 -12.62 17.27 -3.96
C SER A 96 -12.49 17.08 -2.46
N GLY A 97 -12.22 18.16 -1.74
CA GLY A 97 -12.08 18.15 -0.29
C GLY A 97 -13.40 17.86 0.44
N GLY A 98 -13.31 17.54 1.72
CA GLY A 98 -14.46 17.31 2.57
C GLY A 98 -14.11 16.67 3.90
N GLU A 99 -15.13 16.34 4.66
CA GLU A 99 -15.00 15.65 5.94
C GLU A 99 -14.90 14.14 5.76
N PHE A 100 -14.03 13.53 6.56
CA PHE A 100 -13.95 12.08 6.69
C PHE A 100 -13.55 11.64 8.09
N LEU A 101 -13.76 10.36 8.36
CA LEU A 101 -13.30 9.70 9.57
C LEU A 101 -11.89 9.14 9.32
N MET A 102 -10.89 9.79 9.90
CA MET A 102 -9.50 9.35 9.88
C MET A 102 -9.25 8.35 11.01
N GLY A 103 -8.42 7.34 10.77
CA GLY A 103 -8.16 6.27 11.72
C GLY A 103 -9.32 5.29 11.87
N THR A 104 -9.31 4.55 12.98
CA THR A 104 -10.31 3.52 13.31
C THR A 104 -10.39 3.29 14.82
N ASP A 105 -11.60 3.04 15.33
CA ASP A 105 -11.81 2.58 16.71
C ASP A 105 -11.63 1.07 16.88
N ASN A 106 -11.41 0.35 15.77
CA ASN A 106 -11.04 -1.06 15.75
C ASN A 106 -9.64 -1.22 15.12
N PRO A 107 -8.56 -0.86 15.84
CA PRO A 107 -7.20 -0.88 15.31
C PRO A 107 -6.75 -2.30 14.99
N GLY A 108 -6.22 -2.49 13.78
CA GLY A 108 -5.62 -3.77 13.39
C GLY A 108 -4.26 -3.99 14.04
N ILE A 109 -3.55 -2.90 14.35
CA ILE A 109 -2.25 -2.91 15.03
C ILE A 109 -2.28 -1.81 16.12
N PRO A 110 -2.75 -2.10 17.34
CA PRO A 110 -2.90 -1.09 18.40
C PRO A 110 -1.65 -0.26 18.70
N PRO A 111 -0.42 -0.82 18.72
CA PRO A 111 0.80 -0.04 18.96
C PRO A 111 1.08 1.06 17.94
N ASP A 112 0.50 1.00 16.73
CA ASP A 112 0.73 1.98 15.67
C ASP A 112 -0.14 3.25 15.85
N GLY A 113 -1.03 3.30 16.85
CA GLY A 113 -1.92 4.43 17.07
C GLY A 113 -2.84 4.69 15.89
N GLU A 114 -3.45 3.63 15.32
CA GLU A 114 -4.46 3.76 14.25
C GLU A 114 -5.75 4.42 14.74
N GLY A 115 -6.03 4.32 16.04
CA GLY A 115 -7.14 5.00 16.72
C GLY A 115 -6.69 6.17 17.61
N PRO A 116 -7.64 6.90 18.21
CA PRO A 116 -9.08 6.81 17.97
C PRO A 116 -9.48 7.29 16.57
N GLN A 117 -10.65 6.83 16.10
CA GLN A 117 -11.29 7.40 14.92
C GLN A 117 -11.65 8.86 15.21
N ARG A 118 -11.39 9.75 14.26
CA ARG A 118 -11.52 11.20 14.45
C ARG A 118 -12.00 11.88 13.19
N LEU A 119 -12.81 12.93 13.35
CA LEU A 119 -13.33 13.71 12.24
C LEU A 119 -12.27 14.69 11.74
N VAL A 120 -11.96 14.63 10.44
CA VAL A 120 -11.00 15.50 9.79
C VAL A 120 -11.62 16.10 8.54
N TYR A 121 -11.43 17.41 8.34
CA TYR A 121 -11.71 18.09 7.09
C TYR A 121 -10.41 18.26 6.31
N VAL A 122 -10.41 17.91 5.02
CA VAL A 122 -9.32 18.25 4.08
C VAL A 122 -9.85 19.17 2.99
N ASP A 123 -9.11 20.22 2.67
CA ASP A 123 -9.41 21.08 1.52
C ASP A 123 -9.22 20.31 0.21
N SER A 124 -9.73 20.86 -0.90
CA SER A 124 -9.46 20.27 -2.21
C SER A 124 -7.98 20.39 -2.55
N PHE A 125 -7.42 19.34 -3.15
CA PHE A 125 -6.01 19.26 -3.53
C PHE A 125 -5.86 18.35 -4.75
N ASN A 126 -4.69 18.32 -5.38
CA ASN A 126 -4.38 17.34 -6.42
C ASN A 126 -3.46 16.27 -5.84
N MET A 127 -3.60 15.03 -6.31
CA MET A 127 -2.69 13.92 -5.99
C MET A 127 -2.28 13.19 -7.26
N ASP A 128 -1.01 12.78 -7.32
CA ASP A 128 -0.52 11.87 -8.35
C ASP A 128 -1.38 10.60 -8.37
N ILE A 129 -1.82 10.21 -9.57
CA ILE A 129 -2.69 9.04 -9.74
C ILE A 129 -1.98 7.73 -9.37
N HIS A 130 -0.65 7.72 -9.40
CA HIS A 130 0.19 6.55 -9.12
C HIS A 130 1.48 6.94 -8.39
N GLU A 131 2.19 5.95 -7.86
CA GLU A 131 3.53 6.12 -7.25
C GLU A 131 4.53 6.69 -8.27
N VAL A 132 5.51 7.49 -7.83
CA VAL A 132 6.55 8.01 -8.74
C VAL A 132 7.33 6.85 -9.35
N THR A 133 7.47 6.82 -10.67
CA THR A 133 8.13 5.72 -11.38
C THR A 133 9.66 5.88 -11.45
N ASN A 134 10.36 4.80 -11.75
CA ASN A 134 11.79 4.83 -12.04
C ASN A 134 12.15 5.79 -13.20
N GLN A 135 11.34 5.84 -14.27
CA GLN A 135 11.54 6.74 -15.41
C GLN A 135 11.41 8.22 -15.01
N GLN A 136 10.41 8.54 -14.21
CA GLN A 136 10.16 9.89 -13.71
C GLN A 136 11.28 10.34 -12.76
N PHE A 137 11.65 9.48 -11.81
CA PHE A 137 12.76 9.76 -10.91
C PHE A 137 14.11 9.87 -11.65
N GLN A 138 14.31 9.06 -12.68
CA GLN A 138 15.48 9.17 -13.55
C GLN A 138 15.54 10.54 -14.25
N SER A 139 14.40 11.07 -14.70
CA SER A 139 14.31 12.40 -15.31
C SER A 139 14.73 13.50 -14.32
N PHE A 140 14.26 13.42 -13.08
CA PHE A 140 14.70 14.29 -11.98
C PHE A 140 16.21 14.23 -11.77
N VAL A 141 16.79 13.04 -11.64
CA VAL A 141 18.22 12.86 -11.40
C VAL A 141 19.05 13.36 -12.58
N LEU A 142 18.63 13.12 -13.82
CA LEU A 142 19.31 13.62 -15.02
C LEU A 142 19.27 15.15 -15.10
N ALA A 143 18.14 15.77 -14.74
CA ALA A 143 17.97 17.22 -14.78
C ALA A 143 18.77 17.96 -13.70
N THR A 144 19.00 17.33 -12.55
CA THR A 144 19.53 18.00 -11.34
C THR A 144 20.90 17.51 -10.90
N GLY A 145 21.34 16.35 -11.38
CA GLY A 145 22.51 15.65 -10.84
C GLY A 145 22.33 15.16 -9.40
N TYR A 146 21.07 14.97 -8.95
CA TYR A 146 20.76 14.59 -7.58
C TYR A 146 21.33 13.21 -7.22
N VAL A 147 21.89 13.10 -6.02
CA VAL A 147 22.42 11.85 -5.44
C VAL A 147 21.59 11.53 -4.20
N THR A 148 20.99 10.34 -4.16
CA THR A 148 20.09 9.94 -3.07
C THR A 148 20.83 9.72 -1.76
N GLU A 149 20.09 9.65 -0.64
CA GLU A 149 20.71 9.32 0.64
C GLU A 149 21.31 7.91 0.65
N ALA A 150 20.65 6.92 0.04
CA ALA A 150 21.19 5.57 -0.14
C ALA A 150 22.55 5.58 -0.88
N GLU A 151 22.67 6.37 -1.96
CA GLU A 151 23.92 6.51 -2.71
C GLU A 151 25.02 7.20 -1.88
N LYS A 152 24.65 8.19 -1.05
CA LYS A 152 25.60 8.89 -0.14
C LYS A 152 26.08 8.00 1.00
N PHE A 153 25.18 7.21 1.60
CA PHE A 153 25.53 6.25 2.65
C PHE A 153 26.33 5.07 2.09
N GLY A 154 26.05 4.66 0.86
CA GLY A 154 26.72 3.57 0.17
C GLY A 154 26.06 2.21 0.37
N ASP A 155 24.94 2.14 1.09
CA ASP A 155 24.10 0.96 1.26
C ASP A 155 22.62 1.34 1.46
N SER A 156 21.76 0.34 1.31
CA SER A 156 20.32 0.45 1.60
C SER A 156 19.77 -0.93 1.98
N PHE A 157 18.58 -0.96 2.60
CA PHE A 157 17.97 -2.20 3.04
C PHE A 157 17.26 -2.95 1.90
N VAL A 158 17.61 -4.22 1.73
CA VAL A 158 16.98 -5.11 0.73
C VAL A 158 16.41 -6.34 1.42
N PHE A 159 15.26 -6.80 0.94
CA PHE A 159 14.66 -8.05 1.39
C PHE A 159 15.51 -9.26 0.95
N GLU A 160 15.87 -10.11 1.89
CA GLU A 160 16.74 -11.28 1.69
C GLU A 160 16.26 -12.19 0.56
N GLY A 161 14.93 -12.37 0.42
CA GLY A 161 14.34 -13.21 -0.62
C GLY A 161 14.53 -12.69 -2.06
N LEU A 162 15.05 -11.47 -2.24
CA LEU A 162 15.35 -10.90 -3.56
C LEU A 162 16.83 -10.95 -3.94
N LEU A 163 17.70 -11.33 -3.00
CA LEU A 163 19.14 -11.25 -3.21
C LEU A 163 19.66 -12.43 -4.01
N SER A 164 20.63 -12.14 -4.87
CA SER A 164 21.46 -13.18 -5.47
C SER A 164 22.39 -13.78 -4.42
N GLU A 165 22.74 -15.06 -4.56
CA GLU A 165 23.70 -15.73 -3.67
C GLU A 165 25.06 -15.00 -3.56
N PRO A 166 25.65 -14.46 -4.66
CA PRO A 166 26.87 -13.66 -4.58
C PRO A 166 26.76 -12.41 -3.69
N VAL A 167 25.62 -11.72 -3.70
CA VAL A 167 25.39 -10.54 -2.83
C VAL A 167 25.15 -10.99 -1.40
N LYS A 168 24.24 -11.95 -1.21
CA LYS A 168 23.84 -12.46 0.11
C LYS A 168 25.01 -13.00 0.92
N SER A 169 25.90 -13.77 0.30
CA SER A 169 27.06 -14.39 0.96
C SER A 169 28.07 -13.39 1.54
N GLN A 170 28.03 -12.12 1.12
CA GLN A 170 28.92 -11.07 1.63
C GLN A 170 28.37 -10.36 2.88
N ILE A 171 27.14 -10.65 3.28
CA ILE A 171 26.43 -9.92 4.33
C ILE A 171 26.38 -10.77 5.60
N THR A 172 26.82 -10.17 6.71
CA THR A 172 26.82 -10.80 8.04
C THR A 172 25.90 -10.10 9.04
N GLN A 173 25.30 -8.98 8.64
CA GLN A 173 24.44 -8.15 9.47
C GLN A 173 23.01 -8.19 8.95
N ALA A 174 22.04 -8.17 9.86
CA ALA A 174 20.62 -8.10 9.55
C ALA A 174 19.91 -7.24 10.60
N VAL A 175 18.73 -6.73 10.26
CA VAL A 175 17.90 -6.02 11.24
C VAL A 175 17.41 -7.00 12.31
N ALA A 176 17.77 -6.76 13.57
CA ALA A 176 17.53 -7.72 14.66
C ALA A 176 16.04 -8.10 14.85
N SER A 177 15.12 -7.16 14.64
CA SER A 177 13.67 -7.38 14.76
C SER A 177 13.03 -7.95 13.49
N ALA A 178 13.76 -7.99 12.37
CA ALA A 178 13.28 -8.42 11.07
C ALA A 178 14.47 -8.96 10.25
N PRO A 179 14.94 -10.20 10.53
CA PRO A 179 16.23 -10.70 10.04
C PRO A 179 16.31 -10.86 8.52
N TRP A 180 15.17 -10.83 7.83
CA TRP A 180 15.10 -10.82 6.36
C TRP A 180 15.41 -9.45 5.73
N TRP A 181 15.72 -8.41 6.52
CA TRP A 181 16.20 -7.13 6.00
C TRP A 181 17.72 -7.04 6.15
N LEU A 182 18.40 -6.96 5.01
CA LEU A 182 19.86 -6.92 4.94
C LEU A 182 20.35 -5.56 4.42
N PRO A 183 21.38 -4.94 5.04
CA PRO A 183 22.02 -3.74 4.51
C PRO A 183 22.96 -4.14 3.36
N VAL A 184 22.56 -3.83 2.12
CA VAL A 184 23.29 -4.22 0.92
C VAL A 184 24.09 -3.04 0.41
N LYS A 185 25.42 -3.20 0.33
CA LYS A 185 26.30 -2.18 -0.25
C LYS A 185 25.99 -1.98 -1.73
N GLY A 186 25.90 -0.72 -2.14
CA GLY A 186 25.56 -0.33 -3.51
C GLY A 186 24.08 -0.50 -3.87
N ALA A 187 23.23 -0.99 -2.95
CA ALA A 187 21.79 -0.98 -3.19
C ALA A 187 21.27 0.46 -3.16
N SER A 188 20.54 0.82 -4.21
CA SER A 188 20.03 2.16 -4.45
C SER A 188 18.87 2.09 -5.46
N TRP A 189 18.27 3.24 -5.79
CA TRP A 189 17.15 3.28 -6.74
C TRP A 189 17.51 2.74 -8.13
N ARG A 190 18.78 2.89 -8.59
CA ARG A 190 19.27 2.32 -9.86
C ARG A 190 19.59 0.83 -9.77
N HIS A 191 19.89 0.35 -8.57
CA HIS A 191 20.35 -1.01 -8.27
C HIS A 191 19.55 -1.61 -7.08
N PRO A 192 18.23 -1.87 -7.24
CA PRO A 192 17.34 -2.16 -6.10
C PRO A 192 17.62 -3.46 -5.32
N GLU A 193 18.30 -4.44 -5.91
CA GLU A 193 18.71 -5.66 -5.20
C GLU A 193 20.22 -5.73 -4.91
N GLY A 194 20.95 -4.64 -5.16
CA GLY A 194 22.41 -4.59 -5.08
C GLY A 194 23.08 -4.39 -6.43
N PRO A 195 24.43 -4.36 -6.46
CA PRO A 195 25.22 -3.85 -7.59
C PRO A 195 25.09 -4.68 -8.89
N ASP A 196 24.61 -5.92 -8.80
CA ASP A 196 24.34 -6.83 -9.92
C ASP A 196 22.91 -6.69 -10.49
N SER A 197 22.05 -5.90 -9.85
CA SER A 197 20.70 -5.59 -10.31
C SER A 197 20.64 -4.29 -11.10
N ASN A 198 19.55 -4.03 -11.83
CA ASN A 198 19.30 -2.73 -12.47
C ASN A 198 17.79 -2.49 -12.69
N ILE A 199 17.43 -1.33 -13.23
CA ILE A 199 16.02 -0.93 -13.49
C ILE A 199 15.61 -0.95 -14.97
N THR A 200 16.45 -1.48 -15.87
CA THR A 200 16.24 -1.34 -17.33
C THR A 200 14.94 -1.96 -17.84
N ASP A 201 14.45 -3.01 -17.18
CA ASP A 201 13.21 -3.73 -17.50
C ASP A 201 12.01 -3.30 -16.63
N ARG A 202 12.18 -2.28 -15.79
CA ARG A 202 11.18 -1.84 -14.80
C ARG A 202 11.08 -0.32 -14.64
N LEU A 203 11.21 0.40 -15.75
CA LEU A 203 11.10 1.87 -15.79
C LEU A 203 9.72 2.38 -15.32
N HIS A 204 8.65 1.61 -15.52
CA HIS A 204 7.28 1.93 -15.08
C HIS A 204 6.91 1.33 -13.71
N HIS A 205 7.86 0.75 -12.97
CA HIS A 205 7.65 0.36 -11.57
C HIS A 205 7.90 1.56 -10.65
N PRO A 206 7.37 1.55 -9.41
CA PRO A 206 7.67 2.60 -8.44
C PRO A 206 9.17 2.68 -8.18
N VAL A 207 9.68 3.90 -8.04
CA VAL A 207 11.04 4.12 -7.56
C VAL A 207 11.16 3.69 -6.11
N LEU A 208 12.26 3.01 -5.79
CA LEU A 208 12.56 2.44 -4.47
C LEU A 208 13.87 3.00 -3.93
N HIS A 209 14.21 2.66 -2.68
CA HIS A 209 15.43 3.14 -2.01
C HIS A 209 15.55 4.67 -1.97
N VAL A 210 14.40 5.33 -1.89
CA VAL A 210 14.29 6.79 -1.77
C VAL A 210 13.93 7.13 -0.33
N SER A 211 14.75 7.97 0.29
CA SER A 211 14.46 8.48 1.62
C SER A 211 13.32 9.51 1.59
N TRP A 212 12.88 9.95 2.76
CA TRP A 212 11.92 11.04 2.85
C TRP A 212 12.51 12.34 2.26
N THR A 213 13.81 12.58 2.50
CA THR A 213 14.53 13.73 1.93
C THR A 213 14.56 13.68 0.41
N ASP A 214 14.82 12.50 -0.16
CA ASP A 214 14.83 12.28 -1.61
C ASP A 214 13.46 12.52 -2.22
N ALA A 215 12.40 12.02 -1.57
CA ALA A 215 11.02 12.22 -1.99
C ALA A 215 10.60 13.69 -1.98
N VAL A 216 10.98 14.44 -0.94
CA VAL A 216 10.73 15.89 -0.86
C VAL A 216 11.48 16.65 -1.95
N ALA A 217 12.75 16.30 -2.19
CA ALA A 217 13.55 16.93 -3.24
C ALA A 217 12.93 16.72 -4.62
N TYR A 218 12.50 15.49 -4.94
CA TYR A 218 11.80 15.18 -6.17
C TYR A 218 10.49 15.96 -6.30
N CYS A 219 9.61 15.89 -5.29
CA CYS A 219 8.30 16.56 -5.39
C CYS A 219 8.48 18.08 -5.53
N SER A 220 9.44 18.68 -4.84
CA SER A 220 9.75 20.10 -4.97
C SER A 220 10.23 20.47 -6.38
N TRP A 221 11.13 19.67 -6.97
CA TRP A 221 11.58 19.85 -8.36
C TRP A 221 10.41 19.75 -9.35
N ALA A 222 9.45 18.85 -9.09
CA ALA A 222 8.25 18.70 -9.90
C ALA A 222 7.18 19.79 -9.66
N ASN A 223 7.46 20.83 -8.86
CA ASN A 223 6.49 21.85 -8.41
C ASN A 223 5.29 21.26 -7.65
N LYS A 224 5.55 20.22 -6.86
CA LYS A 224 4.60 19.49 -6.02
C LYS A 224 5.12 19.46 -4.57
N ARG A 225 4.50 18.64 -3.72
CA ARG A 225 4.90 18.33 -2.35
C ARG A 225 4.54 16.88 -2.03
N LEU A 226 4.98 16.34 -0.90
CA LEU A 226 4.37 15.13 -0.37
C LEU A 226 2.95 15.43 0.17
N PRO A 227 2.04 14.44 0.19
CA PRO A 227 0.75 14.57 0.86
C PRO A 227 0.93 14.55 2.39
N THR A 228 0.00 15.18 3.11
CA THR A 228 -0.13 14.91 4.55
C THR A 228 -0.66 13.51 4.81
N GLU A 229 -0.47 12.97 6.02
CA GLU A 229 -1.04 11.66 6.39
C GLU A 229 -2.58 11.68 6.20
N ALA A 230 -3.22 12.80 6.53
CA ALA A 230 -4.66 12.96 6.40
C ALA A 230 -5.13 13.05 4.94
N GLU A 231 -4.44 13.81 4.09
CA GLU A 231 -4.71 13.85 2.64
C GLU A 231 -4.54 12.47 2.01
N TRP A 232 -3.46 11.77 2.36
CA TRP A 232 -3.18 10.43 1.86
C TRP A 232 -4.29 9.44 2.25
N GLU A 233 -4.71 9.43 3.53
CA GLU A 233 -5.73 8.51 3.99
C GLU A 233 -7.13 8.85 3.45
N TYR A 234 -7.47 10.14 3.36
CA TYR A 234 -8.70 10.61 2.72
C TYR A 234 -8.81 10.07 1.29
N ALA A 235 -7.74 10.24 0.55
CA ALA A 235 -7.68 9.84 -0.84
C ALA A 235 -7.62 8.31 -1.01
N CYS A 236 -6.90 7.60 -0.14
CA CYS A 236 -6.89 6.14 -0.11
C CYS A 236 -8.30 5.57 0.03
N ARG A 237 -9.11 6.16 0.91
CA ARG A 237 -10.49 5.73 1.16
C ARG A 237 -11.43 5.91 -0.04
N GLY A 238 -11.06 6.74 -1.03
CA GLY A 238 -11.81 6.86 -2.28
C GLY A 238 -13.30 7.20 -2.08
N GLY A 239 -13.61 8.08 -1.13
CA GLY A 239 -14.99 8.46 -0.80
C GLY A 239 -15.79 7.41 0.00
N LEU A 240 -15.23 6.25 0.30
CA LEU A 240 -15.86 5.24 1.15
C LEU A 240 -15.67 5.57 2.63
N LYS A 241 -16.75 5.44 3.41
CA LYS A 241 -16.73 5.64 4.86
C LYS A 241 -16.45 4.34 5.58
N ASP A 242 -15.49 4.37 6.50
CA ASP A 242 -15.21 3.26 7.44
C ASP A 242 -15.04 1.90 6.73
N ARG A 243 -14.09 1.85 5.79
CA ARG A 243 -13.68 0.63 5.08
C ARG A 243 -12.20 0.33 5.35
N LEU A 244 -11.86 -0.95 5.30
CA LEU A 244 -10.48 -1.43 5.49
C LEU A 244 -9.57 -1.02 4.33
N TYR A 245 -10.03 -1.23 3.10
CA TYR A 245 -9.29 -1.04 1.86
C TYR A 245 -9.94 0.04 0.98
N PRO A 246 -9.22 0.59 -0.01
CA PRO A 246 -9.77 1.57 -0.96
C PRO A 246 -11.05 1.13 -1.67
N TRP A 247 -11.26 -0.19 -1.80
CA TRP A 247 -12.40 -0.81 -2.48
C TRP A 247 -13.43 -1.45 -1.55
N GLY A 248 -13.22 -1.44 -0.23
CA GLY A 248 -14.15 -2.04 0.74
C GLY A 248 -13.49 -2.91 1.82
N ASN A 249 -14.20 -3.94 2.27
CA ASN A 249 -13.78 -4.76 3.42
C ASN A 249 -13.33 -6.19 3.06
N LYS A 250 -13.57 -6.64 1.84
CA LYS A 250 -13.06 -7.94 1.35
C LYS A 250 -11.73 -7.68 0.66
N LEU A 251 -10.70 -8.45 1.02
CA LEU A 251 -9.37 -8.33 0.43
C LEU A 251 -9.42 -8.61 -1.08
N ASN A 252 -9.99 -9.77 -1.44
CA ASN A 252 -10.15 -10.20 -2.83
C ASN A 252 -11.65 -10.22 -3.20
N PRO A 253 -12.28 -9.07 -3.50
CA PRO A 253 -13.67 -9.05 -3.93
C PRO A 253 -13.81 -9.84 -5.22
N LYS A 254 -14.81 -10.73 -5.29
CA LYS A 254 -15.05 -11.63 -6.43
C LYS A 254 -13.85 -12.55 -6.77
N GLY A 255 -12.98 -12.83 -5.80
CA GLY A 255 -11.80 -13.66 -6.02
C GLY A 255 -10.71 -13.00 -6.86
N GLN A 256 -10.74 -11.68 -7.01
CA GLN A 256 -9.74 -10.92 -7.77
C GLN A 256 -8.79 -10.18 -6.82
N HIS A 257 -7.51 -10.15 -7.16
CA HIS A 257 -6.52 -9.35 -6.45
C HIS A 257 -6.66 -7.86 -6.84
N PHE A 258 -6.67 -6.98 -5.84
CA PHE A 258 -6.85 -5.53 -6.00
C PHE A 258 -5.61 -4.72 -5.59
N ALA A 259 -4.56 -5.40 -5.16
CA ALA A 259 -3.28 -4.81 -4.81
C ALA A 259 -2.18 -5.88 -4.88
N ASN A 260 -0.95 -5.43 -5.13
CA ASN A 260 0.26 -6.23 -5.03
C ASN A 260 0.65 -6.41 -3.55
N LEU A 261 0.57 -7.64 -3.05
CA LEU A 261 0.82 -8.05 -1.68
C LEU A 261 1.57 -9.39 -1.64
N TRP A 262 1.86 -9.90 -0.46
CA TRP A 262 2.45 -11.23 -0.34
C TRP A 262 1.36 -12.30 -0.29
N GLN A 263 1.57 -13.43 -0.98
CA GLN A 263 0.76 -14.64 -0.83
C GLN A 263 1.67 -15.84 -0.51
N GLY A 264 1.23 -16.70 0.41
CA GLY A 264 2.02 -17.82 0.92
C GLY A 264 2.70 -17.53 2.27
N ASP A 265 3.76 -18.28 2.56
CA ASP A 265 4.41 -18.29 3.86
C ASP A 265 5.53 -17.26 3.93
N PHE A 266 5.22 -16.07 4.47
CA PHE A 266 6.22 -15.04 4.72
C PHE A 266 7.21 -15.47 5.83
N PRO A 267 8.54 -15.22 5.69
CA PRO A 267 9.24 -14.60 4.56
C PRO A 267 9.79 -15.62 3.53
N THR A 268 9.49 -16.90 3.65
CA THR A 268 10.21 -17.98 2.94
C THR A 268 9.66 -18.31 1.56
N HIS A 269 8.36 -18.10 1.32
CA HIS A 269 7.70 -18.44 0.06
C HIS A 269 6.64 -17.41 -0.32
N ASN A 270 6.87 -16.71 -1.44
CA ASN A 270 5.86 -15.90 -2.11
C ASN A 270 5.37 -16.66 -3.35
N SER A 271 4.08 -16.97 -3.43
CA SER A 271 3.50 -17.68 -4.58
C SER A 271 3.31 -16.79 -5.80
N GLY A 272 3.26 -15.45 -5.63
CA GLY A 272 2.97 -14.52 -6.72
C GLY A 272 1.57 -14.69 -7.32
N GLU A 273 0.59 -15.08 -6.50
CA GLU A 273 -0.79 -15.33 -6.92
C GLU A 273 -1.47 -14.08 -7.51
N ASP A 274 -1.08 -12.90 -7.04
CA ASP A 274 -1.52 -11.62 -7.60
C ASP A 274 -0.81 -11.21 -8.91
N GLY A 275 0.16 -12.02 -9.36
CA GLY A 275 0.95 -11.81 -10.56
C GLY A 275 2.36 -11.25 -10.33
N TYR A 276 2.70 -10.83 -9.10
CA TYR A 276 3.96 -10.14 -8.83
C TYR A 276 4.65 -10.63 -7.54
N ILE A 277 5.92 -11.01 -7.64
CA ILE A 277 6.74 -11.35 -6.45
C ILE A 277 7.43 -10.11 -5.86
N LYS A 278 7.74 -9.13 -6.72
CA LYS A 278 8.39 -7.86 -6.38
C LYS A 278 7.37 -6.72 -6.52
N THR A 279 7.82 -5.51 -6.81
CA THR A 279 6.92 -4.46 -7.30
C THR A 279 6.26 -4.87 -8.62
N SER A 280 5.08 -4.33 -8.86
CA SER A 280 4.38 -4.33 -10.14
C SER A 280 4.60 -2.99 -10.85
N PRO A 281 4.41 -2.91 -12.18
CA PRO A 281 4.23 -1.62 -12.83
C PRO A 281 3.15 -0.82 -12.11
N VAL A 282 3.32 0.50 -12.05
CA VAL A 282 2.27 1.36 -11.52
C VAL A 282 0.99 1.19 -12.35
N MET A 283 -0.17 1.33 -11.72
CA MET A 283 -1.48 1.15 -12.35
C MET A 283 -1.81 -0.27 -12.80
N SER A 284 -1.13 -1.28 -12.23
CA SER A 284 -1.40 -2.71 -12.53
C SER A 284 -2.74 -3.20 -11.95
N PHE A 285 -3.18 -2.60 -10.84
CA PHE A 285 -4.41 -2.97 -10.15
C PHE A 285 -5.49 -1.89 -10.34
N PRO A 286 -6.77 -2.21 -10.10
CA PRO A 286 -7.84 -1.25 -10.32
C PRO A 286 -7.69 0.02 -9.47
N ALA A 287 -7.94 1.18 -10.07
CA ALA A 287 -8.00 2.44 -9.34
C ALA A 287 -9.18 2.49 -8.36
N ASN A 288 -9.03 3.22 -7.25
CA ASN A 288 -10.13 3.52 -6.35
C ASN A 288 -11.14 4.53 -6.97
N ALA A 289 -12.16 4.93 -6.23
CA ALA A 289 -13.21 5.80 -6.78
C ALA A 289 -12.73 7.20 -7.19
N PHE A 290 -11.57 7.65 -6.68
CA PHE A 290 -10.95 8.92 -7.06
C PHE A 290 -9.97 8.78 -8.24
N GLY A 291 -9.80 7.59 -8.82
CA GLY A 291 -8.86 7.38 -9.92
C GLY A 291 -7.41 7.19 -9.45
N LEU A 292 -7.20 6.85 -8.18
CA LEU A 292 -5.88 6.59 -7.62
C LEU A 292 -5.58 5.09 -7.64
N TYR A 293 -4.42 4.75 -8.16
CA TYR A 293 -3.90 3.40 -8.29
C TYR A 293 -2.94 3.08 -7.15
N ASP A 294 -2.87 1.80 -6.76
CA ASP A 294 -1.85 1.25 -5.85
C ASP A 294 -1.73 2.00 -4.50
N MET A 295 -2.82 2.61 -4.01
CA MET A 295 -2.83 3.30 -2.71
C MET A 295 -2.56 2.35 -1.53
N VAL A 296 -2.72 1.03 -1.71
CA VAL A 296 -2.29 0.03 -0.74
C VAL A 296 -1.55 -1.09 -1.47
N GLY A 297 -0.50 -1.63 -0.86
CA GLY A 297 0.37 -2.61 -1.52
C GLY A 297 1.47 -1.96 -2.35
N ASN A 298 2.05 -2.70 -3.28
CA ASN A 298 3.17 -2.29 -4.14
C ASN A 298 4.36 -1.70 -3.36
N ALA A 299 4.53 -0.38 -3.28
CA ALA A 299 5.50 0.25 -2.37
C ALA A 299 4.82 0.99 -1.21
N TRP A 300 5.53 1.03 -0.08
CA TRP A 300 5.19 1.99 0.97
C TRP A 300 5.31 3.41 0.43
N GLU A 301 4.52 4.34 0.96
CA GLU A 301 4.55 5.72 0.52
C GLU A 301 4.83 6.69 1.66
N TRP A 302 5.85 7.54 1.47
CA TRP A 302 6.14 8.64 2.38
C TRP A 302 5.04 9.71 2.41
N THR A 303 4.84 10.31 3.58
CA THR A 303 3.97 11.49 3.79
C THR A 303 4.75 12.60 4.50
N THR A 304 4.21 13.82 4.60
CA THR A 304 4.91 14.94 5.22
C THR A 304 5.08 14.82 6.74
N ASP A 305 4.18 14.08 7.39
CA ASP A 305 3.91 14.18 8.82
C ASP A 305 5.01 13.54 9.65
N TRP A 306 5.30 14.14 10.81
CA TRP A 306 6.08 13.49 11.86
C TRP A 306 5.23 12.42 12.56
N TRP A 307 5.86 11.31 12.94
CA TRP A 307 5.17 10.21 13.60
C TRP A 307 4.85 10.54 15.06
N THR A 308 3.60 10.27 15.43
CA THR A 308 3.10 10.16 16.81
C THR A 308 2.02 9.10 16.86
N VAL A 309 1.85 8.45 18.01
CA VAL A 309 0.73 7.51 18.27
C VAL A 309 -0.37 8.15 19.12
N HIS A 310 -0.19 9.41 19.52
CA HIS A 310 -1.14 10.16 20.33
C HIS A 310 -1.96 11.09 19.43
N HIS A 311 -3.25 10.79 19.30
CA HIS A 311 -4.19 11.57 18.49
C HIS A 311 -5.35 12.06 19.34
N THR A 312 -5.83 13.27 19.07
CA THR A 312 -7.07 13.81 19.67
C THR A 312 -8.29 13.37 18.86
N THR A 313 -9.45 13.34 19.52
CA THR A 313 -10.76 13.18 18.87
C THR A 313 -11.38 14.52 18.44
N ASP A 314 -10.77 15.65 18.80
CA ASP A 314 -11.25 16.97 18.42
C ASP A 314 -11.25 17.13 16.90
N PRO A 315 -12.32 17.67 16.28
CA PRO A 315 -12.35 17.92 14.85
C PRO A 315 -11.15 18.76 14.38
N GLN A 316 -10.44 18.28 13.35
CA GLN A 316 -9.29 18.98 12.77
C GLN A 316 -9.58 19.41 11.34
N ARG A 317 -8.94 20.50 10.89
CA ARG A 317 -8.96 20.94 9.49
C ARG A 317 -7.53 20.99 8.96
N ASN A 318 -7.27 20.28 7.87
CA ASN A 318 -5.96 20.13 7.24
C ASN A 318 -4.81 19.83 8.23
N PRO A 319 -4.93 18.78 9.08
CA PRO A 319 -3.88 18.47 10.05
C PRO A 319 -2.57 18.10 9.34
N THR A 320 -1.45 18.55 9.91
CA THR A 320 -0.09 18.35 9.37
C THR A 320 0.80 17.53 10.31
N GLY A 321 0.17 16.77 11.22
CA GLY A 321 0.86 16.01 12.26
C GLY A 321 1.47 16.88 13.36
N PRO A 322 2.26 16.29 14.28
CA PRO A 322 2.96 17.02 15.33
C PRO A 322 4.08 17.90 14.75
N PRO A 323 4.43 19.01 15.42
CA PRO A 323 5.42 19.98 14.90
C PRO A 323 6.85 19.43 14.84
N SER A 324 7.13 18.35 15.56
CA SER A 324 8.46 17.73 15.64
C SER A 324 8.34 16.23 15.88
N GLY A 325 9.32 15.47 15.41
CA GLY A 325 9.44 14.04 15.65
C GLY A 325 10.82 13.54 15.25
N LYS A 326 11.03 12.23 15.39
CA LYS A 326 12.24 11.54 14.92
C LYS A 326 12.00 10.80 13.60
N ASP A 327 10.80 10.25 13.45
CA ASP A 327 10.41 9.42 12.32
C ASP A 327 9.31 10.09 11.51
N LYS A 328 9.33 9.92 10.20
CA LYS A 328 8.28 10.37 9.29
C LYS A 328 7.26 9.26 9.06
N VAL A 329 6.01 9.65 8.87
CA VAL A 329 4.91 8.72 8.60
C VAL A 329 5.04 8.16 7.18
N LYS A 330 4.83 6.85 7.06
CA LYS A 330 4.59 6.16 5.79
C LYS A 330 3.29 5.35 5.83
N LYS A 331 2.64 5.19 4.68
CA LYS A 331 1.31 4.59 4.54
C LYS A 331 1.27 3.54 3.42
N GLY A 332 0.19 2.77 3.35
CA GLY A 332 -0.12 1.89 2.21
C GLY A 332 0.28 0.42 2.34
N GLY A 333 1.37 0.11 3.05
CA GLY A 333 1.93 -1.24 2.97
C GLY A 333 2.78 -1.43 1.71
N SER A 334 3.11 -2.66 1.35
CA SER A 334 3.95 -2.96 0.17
C SER A 334 3.68 -4.39 -0.33
N TYR A 335 4.32 -4.79 -1.42
CA TYR A 335 4.34 -6.17 -1.94
C TYR A 335 4.81 -7.21 -0.90
N MET A 336 5.52 -6.79 0.15
CA MET A 336 5.95 -7.66 1.25
C MET A 336 4.90 -7.87 2.34
N CYS A 337 3.78 -7.13 2.31
CA CYS A 337 2.82 -7.18 3.38
C CYS A 337 1.95 -8.43 3.30
N HIS A 338 1.95 -9.21 4.38
CA HIS A 338 1.08 -10.36 4.59
C HIS A 338 0.30 -10.21 5.91
N ARG A 339 -0.90 -10.80 6.00
CA ARG A 339 -1.74 -10.72 7.20
C ARG A 339 -1.05 -11.26 8.45
N SER A 340 -0.22 -12.29 8.32
CA SER A 340 0.44 -12.97 9.45
C SER A 340 1.48 -12.11 10.18
N TYR A 341 2.05 -11.10 9.51
CA TYR A 341 3.18 -10.33 10.06
C TYR A 341 3.01 -8.81 9.90
N CYS A 342 2.56 -8.35 8.73
CA CYS A 342 2.45 -6.93 8.42
C CYS A 342 1.08 -6.62 7.80
N TYR A 343 0.05 -6.52 8.65
CA TYR A 343 -1.32 -6.21 8.22
C TYR A 343 -1.54 -4.70 7.99
N ARG A 344 -0.66 -4.08 7.20
CA ARG A 344 -0.63 -2.63 6.97
C ARG A 344 -1.13 -2.16 5.58
N TYR A 345 -1.65 -3.08 4.77
CA TYR A 345 -2.35 -2.76 3.51
C TYR A 345 -3.79 -2.28 3.73
N ARG A 346 -4.01 -1.40 4.70
CA ARG A 346 -5.32 -0.79 5.03
C ARG A 346 -5.15 0.72 5.04
N CYS A 347 -6.16 1.48 4.62
CA CYS A 347 -6.02 2.95 4.59
C CYS A 347 -5.72 3.54 5.97
N ALA A 348 -6.34 3.01 7.03
CA ALA A 348 -6.12 3.45 8.41
C ALA A 348 -4.78 2.97 9.00
N ALA A 349 -4.14 1.95 8.40
CA ALA A 349 -2.85 1.49 8.88
C ALA A 349 -1.77 2.53 8.61
N ARG A 350 -0.75 2.50 9.44
CA ARG A 350 0.31 3.51 9.45
C ARG A 350 1.59 2.91 10.00
N SER A 351 2.71 3.46 9.57
CA SER A 351 4.02 3.11 10.09
C SER A 351 4.94 4.31 9.92
N GLN A 352 6.21 4.12 10.25
CA GLN A 352 7.19 5.18 10.28
C GLN A 352 8.59 4.65 10.05
N ASN A 353 9.45 5.55 9.61
CA ASN A 353 10.89 5.34 9.53
C ASN A 353 11.59 6.68 9.74
N THR A 354 12.87 6.66 10.11
CA THR A 354 13.68 7.89 10.12
C THR A 354 13.70 8.50 8.71
N PRO A 355 13.77 9.84 8.58
CA PRO A 355 13.67 10.50 7.28
C PRO A 355 14.79 10.13 6.30
N ASP A 356 15.92 9.64 6.81
CA ASP A 356 17.09 9.17 6.05
C ASP A 356 17.07 7.67 5.72
N SER A 357 16.07 6.93 6.22
CA SER A 357 15.88 5.51 5.89
C SER A 357 15.49 5.32 4.43
N SER A 358 15.99 4.25 3.81
CA SER A 358 15.61 3.79 2.48
C SER A 358 15.52 2.25 2.46
N ALA A 359 14.63 1.69 1.63
CA ALA A 359 14.43 0.24 1.54
C ALA A 359 13.87 -0.19 0.17
N SER A 360 14.01 -1.48 -0.15
CA SER A 360 13.56 -2.10 -1.41
C SER A 360 12.04 -2.22 -1.55
N ASN A 361 11.26 -1.67 -0.63
CA ASN A 361 9.80 -1.68 -0.66
C ASN A 361 9.18 -0.32 -0.30
N LEU A 362 9.96 0.76 -0.37
CA LEU A 362 9.56 2.11 0.04
C LEU A 362 9.82 3.12 -1.09
N GLY A 363 8.74 3.75 -1.53
CA GLY A 363 8.67 4.82 -2.51
C GLY A 363 7.79 5.97 -1.99
N PHE A 364 7.14 6.68 -2.91
CA PHE A 364 6.23 7.79 -2.60
C PHE A 364 5.40 8.20 -3.82
N ARG A 365 4.38 9.03 -3.57
CA ARG A 365 3.67 9.82 -4.58
C ARG A 365 3.59 11.29 -4.14
N CYS A 366 3.42 12.21 -5.08
CA CYS A 366 3.28 13.63 -4.75
C CYS A 366 1.81 14.09 -4.71
N ALA A 367 1.62 15.23 -4.07
CA ALA A 367 0.39 16.01 -4.03
C ALA A 367 0.71 17.49 -4.32
N SER A 368 -0.31 18.28 -4.60
CA SER A 368 -0.19 19.74 -4.75
C SER A 368 -1.45 20.41 -4.25
N SER A 369 -1.35 21.66 -3.79
CA SER A 369 -2.54 22.44 -3.46
C SER A 369 -3.40 22.64 -4.71
N ALA A 370 -4.73 22.68 -4.53
CA ALA A 370 -5.62 23.12 -5.60
C ALA A 370 -5.43 24.64 -5.87
N PRO A 371 -5.66 25.11 -7.09
CA PRO A 371 -5.61 26.53 -7.44
C PRO A 371 -6.57 27.41 -6.62
#